data_AF-A0A8K0A295-F1
#
_entry.id   AF-A0A8K0A295-F1
#
_cell.length_a   1.000
_cell.length_b   1.000
_cell.length_c   1.000
_cell.angle_alpha   90.00
_cell.angle_beta   90.00
_cell.angle_gamma   90.00
#
_symmetry.space_group_name_H-M   'P 1'
#
loop_
_entity.id
_entity.type
_entity.pdbx_description
1 polymer ?
#
loop_
_entity_poly.entity_id
_entity_poly.type
_entity_poly.pdbx_seq_one_letter_code
_entity_poly.pdbx_strand_id
1 'polypeptide(L)'
;MALSKSAQLYIRISDNLSEGDVRNLRAVVAHDGILGKARVERAMPLEIFNMLDDNRTIGEGNLGFLEQVLRSLGKGKLADEVKLLEQEQKTEGTCMSE
;
A
#
# COMPACT_ATOMS: atom_id res chain seq x y z
N MET A 1 -17.39 10.96 8.43
CA MET A 1 -15.92 11.03 8.54
C MET A 1 -15.36 10.67 7.18
N ALA A 2 -14.68 11.61 6.50
CA ALA A 2 -14.05 11.32 5.21
C ALA A 2 -12.79 10.47 5.46
N LEU A 3 -12.63 9.38 4.71
CA LEU A 3 -11.40 8.59 4.72
C LEU A 3 -10.28 9.40 4.06
N SER A 4 -9.06 9.35 4.60
CA SER A 4 -7.88 9.96 3.98
C SER A 4 -7.66 9.41 2.56
N LYS A 5 -7.03 10.19 1.67
CA LYS A 5 -6.76 9.75 0.29
C LYS A 5 -6.04 8.38 0.26
N SER A 6 -5.09 8.15 1.15
CA SER A 6 -4.38 6.86 1.30
C SER A 6 -5.30 5.72 1.69
N ALA A 7 -6.21 5.92 2.64
CA ALA A 7 -7.15 4.89 3.08
C ALA A 7 -8.14 4.50 1.96
N GLN A 8 -8.61 5.48 1.18
CA GLN A 8 -9.46 5.21 0.01
C GLN A 8 -8.70 4.41 -1.06
N LEU A 9 -7.43 4.73 -1.27
CA LEU A 9 -6.56 4.00 -2.19
C LEU A 9 -6.35 2.55 -1.72
N TYR A 10 -6.08 2.32 -0.43
CA TYR A 10 -5.91 0.96 0.12
C TYR A 10 -7.17 0.11 -0.09
N ILE A 11 -8.36 0.68 0.11
CA ILE A 11 -9.63 0.00 -0.15
C ILE A 11 -9.74 -0.35 -1.64
N ARG A 12 -9.57 0.63 -2.54
CA ARG A 12 -9.65 0.41 -3.98
C ARG A 12 -8.69 -0.68 -4.45
N ILE A 13 -7.45 -0.65 -3.97
CA ILE A 13 -6.45 -1.67 -4.28
C ILE A 13 -6.95 -3.02 -3.78
N SER A 14 -7.38 -3.11 -2.52
CA SER A 14 -7.85 -4.35 -1.93
C SER A 14 -9.00 -5.00 -2.70
N ASP A 15 -9.94 -4.21 -3.23
CA ASP A 15 -11.03 -4.67 -4.09
C ASP A 15 -10.57 -5.19 -5.47
N ASN A 16 -9.40 -4.75 -5.94
CA ASN A 16 -8.84 -5.14 -7.24
C ASN A 16 -7.81 -6.29 -7.16
N LEU A 17 -7.51 -6.79 -5.96
CA LEU A 17 -6.63 -7.93 -5.75
C LEU A 17 -7.43 -9.24 -5.78
N SER A 18 -6.99 -10.16 -6.62
CA SER A 18 -7.50 -11.53 -6.66
C SER A 18 -6.88 -12.35 -5.52
N GLU A 19 -7.47 -13.49 -5.18
CA GLU A 19 -6.95 -14.37 -4.12
C GLU A 19 -5.46 -14.75 -4.33
N GLY A 20 -5.05 -14.96 -5.57
CA GLY A 20 -3.64 -15.19 -5.93
C GLY A 20 -2.73 -13.99 -5.64
N ASP A 21 -3.23 -12.77 -5.89
CA ASP A 21 -2.50 -11.53 -5.58
C ASP A 21 -2.35 -11.37 -4.06
N VAL A 22 -3.40 -11.68 -3.29
CA VAL A 22 -3.38 -11.64 -1.83
C VAL A 22 -2.39 -12.66 -1.27
N ARG A 23 -2.36 -13.87 -1.83
CA ARG A 23 -1.38 -14.90 -1.44
C ARG A 23 0.05 -14.45 -1.70
N ASN A 24 0.31 -13.82 -2.84
CA ASN A 24 1.63 -13.29 -3.18
C ASN A 24 1.99 -12.08 -2.30
N LEU A 25 1.06 -11.17 -2.04
CA LEU A 25 1.24 -10.06 -1.11
C LEU A 25 1.67 -10.56 0.27
N ARG A 26 0.95 -11.55 0.82
CA ARG A 26 1.28 -12.20 2.10
C ARG A 26 2.67 -12.82 2.08
N ALA A 27 3.06 -13.46 0.98
CA ALA A 27 4.39 -14.04 0.82
C ALA A 27 5.48 -12.97 0.84
N VAL A 28 5.30 -11.85 0.13
CA VAL A 28 6.28 -10.75 0.07
C VAL A 28 6.49 -10.13 1.46
N VAL A 29 5.41 -9.73 2.13
CA VAL A 29 5.51 -9.06 3.45
C VAL A 29 6.03 -10.00 4.55
N ALA A 30 5.82 -11.32 4.40
CA ALA A 30 6.35 -12.32 5.33
C ALA A 30 7.81 -12.68 5.04
N HIS A 31 8.23 -12.69 3.78
CA HIS A 31 9.58 -13.08 3.38
C HIS A 31 10.61 -12.02 3.78
N ASP A 32 10.31 -10.74 3.55
CA ASP A 32 11.16 -9.63 3.98
C ASP A 32 11.14 -9.40 5.51
N GLY A 33 10.37 -10.18 6.27
CA GLY A 33 10.25 -10.03 7.72
C GLY A 33 9.57 -8.74 8.17
N ILE A 34 8.96 -7.99 7.24
CA ILE A 34 8.25 -6.73 7.49
C ILE A 34 7.07 -6.97 8.42
N LEU A 35 6.29 -8.01 8.12
CA LEU A 35 5.18 -8.45 8.95
C LEU A 35 5.38 -9.92 9.33
N GLY A 36 5.09 -10.25 10.58
CA GLY A 36 5.16 -11.64 11.04
C GLY A 36 4.23 -12.55 10.23
N LYS A 37 4.78 -13.65 9.69
CA LYS A 37 4.04 -14.62 8.86
C LYS A 37 2.69 -15.04 9.45
N ALA A 38 2.65 -15.32 10.76
CA ALA A 38 1.43 -15.70 11.47
C ALA A 38 0.36 -14.61 11.49
N ARG A 39 0.75 -13.32 11.45
CA ARG A 39 -0.19 -12.19 11.43
C ARG A 39 -0.83 -12.04 10.05
N VAL A 40 -0.06 -12.21 8.99
CA VAL A 40 -0.53 -11.97 7.62
C VAL A 40 -1.23 -13.17 7.00
N GLU A 41 -1.04 -14.37 7.53
CA GLU A 41 -1.63 -15.61 6.99
C GLU A 41 -3.16 -15.55 6.90
N ARG A 42 -3.82 -14.92 7.88
CA ARG A 42 -5.28 -14.76 7.92
C ARG A 42 -5.76 -13.33 7.66
N ALA A 43 -4.85 -12.37 7.51
CA ALA A 43 -5.19 -10.97 7.34
C ALA A 43 -5.76 -10.70 5.94
N MET A 44 -6.82 -9.89 5.88
CA MET A 44 -7.36 -9.34 4.65
C MET A 44 -6.38 -8.34 4.03
N PRO A 45 -6.42 -8.08 2.72
CA PRO A 45 -5.46 -7.19 2.06
C PRO A 45 -5.46 -5.78 2.67
N LEU A 46 -6.65 -5.26 2.98
CA LEU A 46 -6.80 -3.97 3.66
C LEU A 46 -6.17 -3.97 5.06
N GLU A 47 -6.32 -5.06 5.81
CA GLU A 47 -5.67 -5.20 7.12
C GLU A 47 -4.15 -5.26 6.99
N ILE A 48 -3.62 -5.92 5.96
CA ILE A 48 -2.18 -5.94 5.66
C ILE A 48 -1.70 -4.52 5.38
N PHE A 49 -2.40 -3.75 4.55
CA PHE A 49 -2.03 -2.36 4.28
C PHE A 49 -2.08 -1.49 5.54
N ASN A 50 -3.11 -1.63 6.37
CA ASN A 50 -3.17 -0.92 7.66
C ASN A 50 -2.01 -1.31 8.57
N MET A 51 -1.64 -2.60 8.63
CA MET A 51 -0.48 -3.04 9.40
C MET A 51 0.85 -2.52 8.85
N LEU A 52 0.98 -2.38 7.52
CA LEU A 52 2.17 -1.77 6.91
C LEU A 52 2.23 -0.26 7.20
N ASP A 53 1.09 0.41 7.25
CA ASP A 53 0.94 1.82 7.61
C ASP A 53 1.32 2.05 9.08
N ASP A 54 0.80 1.23 9.99
CA ASP A 54 1.12 1.24 11.42
C ASP A 54 2.61 1.01 11.68
N ASN A 55 3.27 0.16 10.89
CA ASN A 55 4.72 -0.08 10.96
C ASN A 55 5.54 0.93 10.14
N ARG A 56 4.92 1.98 9.60
CA ARG A 56 5.54 3.04 8.77
C ARG A 56 6.27 2.53 7.53
N THR A 57 5.99 1.29 7.12
CA THR A 57 6.53 0.71 5.87
C THR A 57 5.88 1.36 4.66
N ILE A 58 4.58 1.65 4.79
CA ILE A 58 3.85 2.52 3.87
C ILE A 58 3.24 3.68 4.66
N GLY A 59 2.80 4.73 3.97
CA GLY A 59 2.13 5.86 4.59
C GLY A 59 2.12 7.09 3.71
N GLU A 60 1.65 8.20 4.25
CA GLU A 60 1.62 9.48 3.55
C GLU A 60 3.03 9.92 3.12
N GLY A 61 3.21 10.17 1.82
CA GLY A 61 4.50 10.48 1.22
C GLY A 61 5.49 9.30 1.16
N ASN A 62 5.10 8.11 1.59
CA ASN A 62 5.92 6.90 1.58
C ASN A 62 5.11 5.69 1.08
N LEU A 63 4.79 5.68 -0.20
CA LEU A 63 4.02 4.59 -0.84
C LEU A 63 4.87 3.76 -1.82
N GLY A 64 6.17 4.04 -1.94
CA GLY A 64 7.07 3.32 -2.85
C GLY A 64 7.10 1.80 -2.65
N PHE A 65 7.00 1.31 -1.41
CA PHE A 65 6.89 -0.13 -1.15
C PHE A 65 5.60 -0.72 -1.73
N LEU A 66 4.46 -0.03 -1.54
CA LEU A 66 3.18 -0.47 -2.10
C LEU A 66 3.20 -0.46 -3.63
N GLU A 67 3.82 0.55 -4.25
CA GLU A 67 4.04 0.60 -5.71
C GLU A 67 4.82 -0.64 -6.18
N GLN A 68 5.96 -0.95 -5.55
CA GLN A 68 6.81 -2.07 -5.94
C GLN A 68 6.10 -3.41 -5.80
N VAL A 69 5.34 -3.60 -4.73
CA VAL A 69 4.52 -4.80 -4.54
C VAL A 69 3.50 -4.93 -5.66
N LEU A 70 2.75 -3.87 -5.97
CA LEU A 70 1.75 -3.91 -7.04
C LEU A 70 2.36 -4.16 -8.41
N ARG A 71 3.53 -3.60 -8.72
CA ARG A 71 4.26 -3.92 -9.96
C ARG A 71 4.67 -5.39 -10.00
N SER A 72 5.12 -5.94 -8.88
CA SER A 72 5.49 -7.37 -8.76
C SER A 72 4.29 -8.30 -8.93
N LEU A 73 3.09 -7.83 -8.57
CA LEU A 73 1.81 -8.52 -8.78
C LEU A 73 1.24 -8.31 -10.20
N GLY A 74 1.94 -7.58 -11.08
CA GLY A 74 1.45 -7.25 -12.43
C GLY A 74 0.35 -6.18 -12.46
N LYS A 75 0.07 -5.52 -11.33
CA LYS A 75 -0.95 -4.47 -11.19
C LYS A 75 -0.36 -3.09 -11.52
N GLY A 76 0.26 -2.97 -12.70
CA GLY A 76 0.95 -1.75 -13.13
C GLY A 76 0.09 -0.48 -13.01
N LYS A 77 -1.17 -0.54 -13.46
CA LYS A 77 -2.11 0.59 -13.36
C LYS A 77 -2.32 1.08 -11.93
N LEU A 78 -2.52 0.15 -10.98
CA LEU A 78 -2.68 0.50 -9.56
C LEU A 78 -1.37 1.06 -8.98
N ALA A 79 -0.22 0.51 -9.41
CA ALA A 79 1.08 1.03 -8.98
C ALA A 79 1.29 2.48 -9.46
N ASP A 80 0.90 2.81 -10.69
CA ASP A 80 0.97 4.18 -11.20
C ASP A 80 0.01 5.12 -10.45
N GLU A 81 -1.19 4.68 -10.06
CA GLU A 81 -2.11 5.45 -9.18
C GLU A 81 -1.46 5.73 -7.80
N VAL A 82 -0.82 4.72 -7.22
CA VAL A 82 -0.13 4.85 -5.92
C VAL A 82 1.01 5.85 -6.00
N LYS A 83 1.81 5.77 -7.06
CA LYS A 83 2.92 6.68 -7.30
C LYS A 83 2.44 8.12 -7.50
N LEU A 84 1.36 8.31 -8.25
CA LEU A 84 0.76 9.63 -8.45
C LEU A 84 0.33 10.22 -7.11
N LEU A 85 -0.36 9.43 -6.28
CA LEU A 85 -0.80 9.88 -4.97
C LEU A 85 0.39 10.23 -4.06
N GLU A 86 1.46 9.44 -4.08
CA GLU A 86 2.68 9.73 -3.31
C GLU A 86 3.30 11.07 -3.75
N GLN A 87 3.33 11.34 -5.05
CA GLN A 87 3.83 12.60 -5.59
C GLN A 87 2.93 13.78 -5.20
N GLU A 88 1.61 13.61 -5.25
CA GLU A 88 0.66 14.63 -4.78
C GLU A 88 0.90 14.96 -3.31
N GLN A 89 1.05 13.94 -2.45
CA GLN A 89 1.32 14.12 -1.02
C GLN A 89 2.66 14.82 -0.76
N LYS A 90 3.71 14.50 -1.53
CA LYS A 90 5.00 15.19 -1.47
C LYS A 90 4.93 16.63 -1.96
N THR A 91 4.09 16.90 -2.95
CA THR A 91 3.96 18.23 -3.57
C THR A 91 3.06 19.16 -2.75
N GLU A 92 1.98 18.65 -2.15
CA GLU A 92 1.13 19.40 -1.22
C GLU A 92 1.90 19.86 0.04
N GLY A 93 3.00 19.18 0.40
CA GLY A 93 3.94 19.62 1.45
C GLY A 93 4.90 20.75 1.04
N THR A 94 4.98 21.13 -0.24
CA THR A 94 5.97 22.08 -0.77
C THR A 94 5.37 23.41 -1.28
N CYS A 95 4.05 23.59 -1.28
CA CYS A 95 3.41 24.84 -1.76
C CYS A 95 3.21 25.93 -0.69
N MET A 96 3.99 25.94 0.41
CA MET A 96 4.05 27.08 1.35
C MET A 96 5.49 27.55 1.58
N SER A 97 6.19 27.95 0.52
CA SER A 97 7.40 28.82 0.50
C SER A 97 7.61 29.15 -0.98
N GLU A 98 7.56 30.36 -1.53
CA GLU A 98 7.52 31.76 -1.08
C GLU A 98 6.75 32.58 -2.12
#